data_AF-A0PRN7-F1
#
_entry.id   AF-A0PRN7-F1
#
_cell.length_a   1.000
_cell.length_b   1.000
_cell.length_c   1.000
_cell.angle_alpha   90.00
_cell.angle_beta   90.00
_cell.angle_gamma   90.00
#
_symmetry.space_group_name_H-M   'P 1'
#
loop_
_entity.id
_entity.type
_entity.pdbx_description
1 polymer ?
#
loop_
_entity_poly.entity_id
_entity_poly.type
_entity_poly.pdbx_seq_one_letter_code
_entity_poly.pdbx_strand_id
1 'polypeptide(L)'
;MVGSAWMALPPEVHSAFLSAGPGPGLLREAAAAWTVLAAEHASAAEELTSIVGGAAAAWEGPSAQSYVDAHVPYLTWLATTSADYAATAIEHEVAADAYAGALTAMPTLAELAANRTTHTALVATNFFGLNTVPITVNEADYARMWVQAATTMGAYQVILGTALASMPHTTPAPLILNAEPLILEPEIEIAKFITDPVGSAVMGIWEMFCCFWII
;
A
#
# COMPACT_ATOMS: atom_id res chain seq x y z
N MET A 1 -5.70 9.32 25.62
CA MET A 1 -5.53 10.28 24.51
C MET A 1 -4.03 10.46 24.33
N VAL A 2 -3.40 9.60 23.53
CA VAL A 2 -1.99 9.77 23.17
C VAL A 2 -1.96 10.97 22.23
N GLY A 3 -1.27 12.06 22.60
CA GLY A 3 -1.00 13.13 21.66
C GLY A 3 -0.29 12.49 20.47
N SER A 4 -0.92 12.53 19.29
CA SER A 4 -0.33 11.95 18.09
C SER A 4 1.06 12.57 17.89
N ALA A 5 2.06 11.77 17.53
CA ALA A 5 3.42 12.27 17.27
C ALA A 5 3.41 13.48 16.30
N TRP A 6 2.38 13.58 15.46
CA TRP A 6 2.09 14.69 14.56
C TRP A 6 1.90 16.06 15.25
N MET A 7 1.47 16.13 16.51
CA MET A 7 1.40 17.40 17.25
C MET A 7 2.78 17.97 17.62
N ALA A 8 3.85 17.17 17.54
CA ALA A 8 5.20 17.63 17.87
C ALA A 8 5.82 18.52 16.78
N LEU A 9 5.30 18.45 15.56
CA LEU A 9 5.76 19.25 14.41
C LEU A 9 4.75 20.33 14.06
N PRO A 10 5.19 21.54 13.67
CA PRO A 10 4.30 22.63 13.29
C PRO A 10 3.59 22.32 11.94
N PRO A 11 2.41 22.94 11.69
CA PRO A 11 1.61 22.67 10.50
C PRO A 11 2.32 22.94 9.17
N GLU A 12 3.29 23.86 9.12
CA GLU A 12 4.09 24.15 7.93
C GLU A 12 4.87 22.91 7.46
N VAL A 13 5.41 22.13 8.41
CA VAL A 13 6.18 20.92 8.10
C VAL A 13 5.27 19.86 7.48
N HIS A 14 4.10 19.62 8.09
CA HIS A 14 3.12 18.67 7.54
C HIS A 14 2.65 19.07 6.15
N SER A 15 2.35 20.36 5.97
CA SER A 15 1.84 20.90 4.70
C SER A 15 2.89 20.84 3.60
N ALA A 16 4.14 21.20 3.91
CA ALA A 16 5.25 21.12 2.96
C ALA A 16 5.54 19.66 2.57
N PHE A 17 5.61 18.76 3.54
CA PHE A 17 5.87 17.34 3.28
C PHE A 17 4.78 16.68 2.44
N LEU A 18 3.51 16.95 2.75
CA LEU A 18 2.39 16.34 2.02
C LEU A 18 2.32 16.85 0.56
N SER A 19 2.68 18.12 0.33
CA SER A 19 2.58 18.77 -0.99
C SER A 19 3.82 18.65 -1.87
N ALA A 20 4.98 18.22 -1.34
CA ALA A 20 6.22 18.10 -2.10
C ALA A 20 6.31 16.86 -2.99
N GLY A 21 5.46 15.85 -2.76
CA GLY A 21 5.49 14.57 -3.47
C GLY A 21 4.92 14.62 -4.89
N PRO A 22 5.16 13.57 -5.72
CA PRO A 22 4.66 13.47 -7.09
C PRO A 22 3.13 13.24 -7.19
N GLY A 23 2.43 13.18 -6.05
CA GLY A 23 1.01 12.88 -5.96
C GLY A 23 0.69 11.37 -6.01
N PRO A 24 -0.61 11.00 -6.05
CA PRO A 24 -1.05 9.62 -5.91
C PRO A 24 -1.06 8.83 -7.23
N GLY A 25 -0.60 9.42 -8.34
CA GLY A 25 -0.69 8.81 -9.68
C GLY A 25 -0.02 7.43 -9.75
N LEU A 26 1.15 7.27 -9.15
CA LEU A 26 1.87 5.99 -9.11
C LEU A 26 1.11 4.91 -8.32
N LEU A 27 0.34 5.28 -7.30
CA LEU A 27 -0.50 4.33 -6.56
C LEU A 27 -1.66 3.83 -7.44
N ARG A 28 -2.27 4.74 -8.22
CA ARG A 28 -3.32 4.39 -9.20
C ARG A 28 -2.78 3.50 -10.32
N GLU A 29 -1.58 3.78 -10.81
CA GLU A 29 -0.90 2.94 -11.82
C GLU A 29 -0.59 1.54 -11.25
N ALA A 30 -0.10 1.46 -10.01
CA ALA A 30 0.12 0.18 -9.34
C ALA A 30 -1.20 -0.61 -9.17
N ALA A 31 -2.29 0.05 -8.78
CA ALA A 31 -3.62 -0.57 -8.69
C ALA A 31 -4.07 -1.16 -10.03
N ALA A 32 -3.87 -0.42 -11.13
CA ALA A 32 -4.16 -0.91 -12.48
C ALA A 32 -3.32 -2.14 -12.84
N ALA A 33 -2.02 -2.14 -12.53
CA ALA A 33 -1.14 -3.27 -12.78
C ALA A 33 -1.57 -4.53 -12.00
N TRP A 34 -1.92 -4.39 -10.71
CA TRP A 34 -2.46 -5.49 -9.90
C TRP A 34 -3.77 -6.04 -10.45
N THR A 35 -4.64 -5.16 -10.97
CA THR A 35 -5.89 -5.56 -11.63
C THR A 35 -5.63 -6.39 -12.88
N VAL A 36 -4.62 -6.02 -13.69
CA VAL A 36 -4.21 -6.81 -14.86
C VAL A 36 -3.70 -8.18 -14.44
N LEU A 37 -2.81 -8.26 -13.43
CA LEU A 37 -2.29 -9.53 -12.92
C LEU A 37 -3.42 -10.44 -12.38
N ALA A 38 -4.41 -9.87 -11.71
CA ALA A 38 -5.58 -10.61 -11.24
C ALA A 38 -6.35 -11.25 -12.42
N ALA A 39 -6.55 -10.50 -13.50
CA ALA A 39 -7.24 -10.98 -14.71
C ALA A 39 -6.42 -12.05 -15.44
N GLU A 40 -5.10 -11.88 -15.56
CA GLU A 40 -4.20 -12.86 -16.16
C GLU A 40 -4.21 -14.19 -15.40
N HIS A 41 -4.21 -14.16 -14.06
CA HIS A 41 -4.28 -15.38 -13.24
C HIS A 41 -5.64 -16.08 -13.35
N ALA A 42 -6.73 -15.32 -13.44
CA ALA A 42 -8.06 -15.89 -13.69
C ALA A 42 -8.14 -16.56 -15.07
N SER A 43 -7.64 -15.89 -16.12
CA SER A 43 -7.58 -16.45 -17.47
C SER A 43 -6.72 -17.72 -17.52
N ALA A 44 -5.56 -17.72 -16.87
CA ALA A 44 -4.69 -18.89 -16.79
C ALA A 44 -5.37 -20.07 -16.07
N ALA A 45 -6.17 -19.80 -15.02
CA ALA A 45 -6.95 -20.84 -14.34
C ALA A 45 -8.02 -21.45 -15.25
N GLU A 46 -8.72 -20.63 -16.03
CA GLU A 46 -9.73 -21.09 -17.00
C GLU A 46 -9.11 -21.92 -18.13
N GLU A 47 -8.00 -21.43 -18.71
CA GLU A 47 -7.25 -22.14 -19.75
C GLU A 47 -6.74 -23.49 -19.25
N LEU A 48 -6.11 -23.53 -18.07
CA LEU A 48 -5.61 -24.77 -17.49
C LEU A 48 -6.76 -25.74 -17.16
N THR A 49 -7.88 -25.24 -16.66
CA THR A 49 -9.08 -26.07 -16.42
C THR A 49 -9.58 -26.70 -17.72
N SER A 50 -9.61 -25.95 -18.83
CA SER A 50 -9.99 -26.46 -20.14
C SER A 50 -9.01 -27.53 -20.65
N ILE A 51 -7.70 -27.33 -20.48
CA ILE A 51 -6.67 -28.29 -20.88
C ILE A 51 -6.81 -29.59 -20.08
N VAL A 52 -6.94 -29.48 -18.75
CA VAL A 52 -7.07 -30.64 -17.86
C VAL A 52 -8.35 -31.42 -18.15
N GLY A 53 -9.47 -30.72 -18.36
CA GLY A 53 -10.74 -31.34 -18.74
C GLY A 53 -10.69 -32.02 -20.12
N GLY A 54 -10.04 -31.39 -21.11
CA GLY A 54 -9.84 -31.97 -22.44
C GLY A 54 -8.97 -33.23 -22.42
N ALA A 55 -7.90 -33.23 -21.62
CA ALA A 55 -7.04 -34.39 -21.44
C ALA A 55 -7.79 -35.57 -20.79
N ALA A 56 -8.58 -35.29 -19.74
CA ALA A 56 -9.41 -36.30 -19.07
C ALA A 56 -10.52 -36.88 -19.99
N ALA A 57 -11.02 -36.10 -20.95
CA ALA A 57 -11.99 -36.58 -21.94
C ALA A 57 -11.36 -37.41 -23.07
N ALA A 58 -10.08 -37.19 -23.38
CA ALA A 58 -9.37 -37.90 -24.45
C ALA A 58 -8.77 -39.24 -23.99
N TRP A 59 -8.58 -39.42 -22.68
CA TRP A 59 -7.98 -40.61 -22.09
C TRP A 59 -8.70 -41.03 -20.81
N GLU A 60 -9.21 -42.26 -20.77
CA GLU A 60 -9.91 -42.81 -19.61
C GLU A 60 -9.01 -43.77 -18.81
N GLY A 61 -9.06 -43.67 -17.48
CA GLY A 61 -8.41 -44.61 -16.56
C GLY A 61 -7.85 -43.97 -15.29
N PRO A 62 -7.31 -44.77 -14.35
CA PRO A 62 -6.80 -44.28 -13.06
C PRO A 62 -5.71 -43.22 -13.18
N SER A 63 -4.90 -43.30 -14.23
CA SER A 63 -3.81 -42.36 -14.51
C SER A 63 -4.29 -41.04 -15.11
N ALA A 64 -5.45 -41.00 -15.78
CA ALA A 64 -6.11 -39.76 -16.16
C ALA A 64 -6.68 -39.03 -14.93
N GLN A 65 -7.29 -39.78 -14.02
CA GLN A 65 -7.77 -39.25 -12.74
C GLN A 65 -6.61 -38.69 -11.91
N SER A 66 -5.49 -39.43 -11.82
CA SER A 66 -4.27 -38.98 -11.17
C SER A 66 -3.72 -37.67 -11.78
N TYR A 67 -3.80 -37.50 -13.11
CA TYR A 67 -3.42 -36.25 -13.76
C TYR A 67 -4.32 -35.07 -13.34
N VAL A 68 -5.64 -35.26 -13.29
CA VAL A 68 -6.58 -34.22 -12.82
C VAL A 68 -6.30 -33.86 -11.37
N ASP A 69 -6.17 -34.86 -10.50
CA ASP A 69 -5.97 -34.67 -9.06
C ASP A 69 -4.68 -33.88 -8.76
N ALA A 70 -3.60 -34.11 -9.54
CA ALA A 70 -2.35 -33.36 -9.41
C ALA A 70 -2.48 -31.85 -9.68
N HIS A 71 -3.44 -31.44 -10.53
CA HIS A 71 -3.62 -30.05 -10.95
C HIS A 71 -4.58 -29.27 -10.05
N VAL A 72 -5.42 -29.94 -9.25
CA VAL A 72 -6.41 -29.29 -8.36
C VAL A 72 -5.77 -28.26 -7.41
N PRO A 73 -4.64 -28.55 -6.72
CA PRO A 73 -4.01 -27.57 -5.83
C PRO A 73 -3.52 -26.33 -6.57
N TYR A 74 -2.96 -26.50 -7.78
CA TYR A 74 -2.44 -25.39 -8.58
C TYR A 74 -3.56 -24.51 -9.15
N LEU A 75 -4.66 -25.12 -9.62
CA LEU A 75 -5.86 -24.38 -10.03
C LEU A 75 -6.47 -23.57 -8.88
N THR A 76 -6.53 -24.16 -7.69
CA THR A 76 -7.00 -23.47 -6.47
C THR A 76 -6.09 -22.30 -6.12
N TRP A 77 -4.77 -22.50 -6.24
CA TRP A 77 -3.79 -21.46 -6.01
C TRP A 77 -3.91 -20.30 -7.01
N LEU A 78 -4.09 -20.58 -8.31
CA LEU A 78 -4.30 -19.54 -9.33
C LEU A 78 -5.54 -18.68 -9.02
N ALA A 79 -6.67 -19.33 -8.69
CA ALA A 79 -7.91 -18.63 -8.38
C ALA A 79 -7.79 -17.78 -7.10
N THR A 80 -7.14 -18.32 -6.05
CA THR A 80 -6.91 -17.58 -4.79
C THR A 80 -5.97 -16.40 -5.02
N THR A 81 -4.86 -16.61 -5.73
CA THR A 81 -3.88 -15.57 -6.05
C THR A 81 -4.48 -14.46 -6.91
N SER A 82 -5.37 -14.78 -7.84
CA SER A 82 -6.13 -13.79 -8.61
C SER A 82 -6.97 -12.89 -7.69
N ALA A 83 -7.70 -13.48 -6.73
CA ALA A 83 -8.48 -12.72 -5.77
C ALA A 83 -7.60 -11.84 -4.86
N ASP A 84 -6.44 -12.36 -4.43
CA ASP A 84 -5.46 -11.63 -3.63
C ASP A 84 -4.91 -10.39 -4.36
N TYR A 85 -4.62 -10.52 -5.66
CA TYR A 85 -4.19 -9.39 -6.49
C TYR A 85 -5.29 -8.35 -6.67
N ALA A 86 -6.54 -8.78 -6.87
CA ALA A 86 -7.67 -7.85 -6.96
C ALA A 86 -7.88 -7.08 -5.65
N ALA A 87 -7.76 -7.73 -4.50
CA ALA A 87 -7.80 -7.07 -3.20
C ALA A 87 -6.64 -6.08 -3.01
N THR A 88 -5.42 -6.48 -3.40
CA THR A 88 -4.24 -5.60 -3.37
C THR A 88 -4.44 -4.35 -4.22
N ALA A 89 -5.05 -4.46 -5.41
CA ALA A 89 -5.39 -3.31 -6.24
C ALA A 89 -6.29 -2.31 -5.51
N ILE A 90 -7.34 -2.80 -4.83
CA ILE A 90 -8.26 -1.96 -4.05
C ILE A 90 -7.53 -1.20 -2.96
N GLU A 91 -6.61 -1.83 -2.24
CA GLU A 91 -5.87 -1.16 -1.15
C GLU A 91 -4.92 -0.06 -1.67
N HIS A 92 -4.39 -0.19 -2.89
CA HIS A 92 -3.65 0.90 -3.55
C HIS A 92 -4.56 2.09 -3.89
N GLU A 93 -5.80 1.82 -4.32
CA GLU A 93 -6.81 2.87 -4.56
C GLU A 93 -7.18 3.60 -3.27
N VAL A 94 -7.37 2.86 -2.18
CA VAL A 94 -7.64 3.41 -0.85
C VAL A 94 -6.49 4.32 -0.40
N ALA A 95 -5.24 3.89 -0.58
CA ALA A 95 -4.08 4.70 -0.25
C ALA A 95 -4.00 5.99 -1.09
N ALA A 96 -4.32 5.91 -2.39
CA ALA A 96 -4.36 7.05 -3.28
C ALA A 96 -5.46 8.07 -2.88
N ASP A 97 -6.65 7.58 -2.52
CA ASP A 97 -7.76 8.41 -2.02
C ASP A 97 -7.44 9.03 -0.66
N ALA A 98 -6.78 8.28 0.24
CA ALA A 98 -6.36 8.79 1.52
C ALA A 98 -5.35 9.95 1.37
N TYR A 99 -4.41 9.85 0.43
CA TYR A 99 -3.48 10.93 0.10
C TYR A 99 -4.22 12.16 -0.43
N ALA A 100 -5.11 11.99 -1.40
CA ALA A 100 -5.90 13.09 -1.97
C ALA A 100 -6.76 13.76 -0.90
N GLY A 101 -7.43 12.98 -0.06
CA GLY A 101 -8.21 13.46 1.08
C GLY A 101 -7.34 14.25 2.07
N ALA A 102 -6.17 13.72 2.45
CA ALA A 102 -5.23 14.42 3.32
C ALA A 102 -4.79 15.75 2.71
N LEU A 103 -4.46 15.78 1.41
CA LEU A 103 -4.01 16.99 0.74
C LEU A 103 -5.10 18.07 0.73
N THR A 104 -6.37 17.68 0.55
CA THR A 104 -7.50 18.63 0.60
C THR A 104 -7.82 19.14 2.01
N ALA A 105 -7.60 18.32 3.04
CA ALA A 105 -7.90 18.68 4.43
C ALA A 105 -6.75 19.46 5.10
N MET A 106 -5.53 19.38 4.58
CA MET A 106 -4.35 20.05 5.11
C MET A 106 -4.46 21.57 4.95
N PRO A 107 -4.14 22.37 5.99
CA PRO A 107 -3.98 23.82 5.82
C PRO A 107 -2.95 24.13 4.73
N THR A 108 -3.22 25.11 3.88
CA THR A 108 -2.29 25.46 2.81
C THR A 108 -1.11 26.27 3.35
N LEU A 109 0.06 26.14 2.71
CA LEU A 109 1.21 26.98 3.04
C LEU A 109 0.91 28.48 2.88
N ALA A 110 -0.01 28.85 1.98
CA ALA A 110 -0.44 30.23 1.82
C ALA A 110 -1.25 30.76 3.02
N GLU A 111 -2.19 29.96 3.55
CA GLU A 111 -2.95 30.31 4.76
C GLU A 111 -2.03 30.44 5.98
N LEU A 112 -1.09 29.50 6.14
CA LEU A 112 -0.09 29.55 7.21
C LEU A 112 0.79 30.79 7.10
N ALA A 113 1.32 31.07 5.90
CA ALA A 113 2.12 32.27 5.66
C ALA A 113 1.33 33.56 5.96
N ALA A 114 0.07 33.65 5.53
CA ALA A 114 -0.79 34.80 5.80
C ALA A 114 -1.02 35.02 7.31
N ASN A 115 -1.22 33.94 8.07
CA ASN A 115 -1.32 34.01 9.53
C ASN A 115 -0.02 34.56 10.14
N ARG A 116 1.15 34.03 9.73
CA ARG A 116 2.46 34.49 10.23
C ARG A 116 2.75 35.94 9.89
N THR A 117 2.47 36.38 8.66
CA THR A 117 2.63 37.79 8.25
C THR A 117 1.74 38.72 9.06
N THR A 118 0.47 38.33 9.28
CA THR A 118 -0.47 39.10 10.09
C THR A 118 0.02 39.21 11.53
N HIS A 119 0.49 38.10 12.12
CA HIS A 119 1.07 38.08 13.46
C HIS A 119 2.22 39.07 13.60
N THR A 120 3.18 39.03 12.67
CA THR A 120 4.34 39.95 12.67
C THR A 120 3.90 41.42 12.61
N ALA A 121 2.91 41.75 11.79
CA ALA A 121 2.38 43.12 11.69
C ALA A 121 1.68 43.58 12.98
N LEU A 122 0.88 42.71 13.59
CA LEU A 122 0.18 43.01 14.85
C LEU A 122 1.16 43.25 16.00
N VAL A 123 2.20 42.41 16.12
CA VAL A 123 3.27 42.57 17.12
C VAL A 123 4.07 43.85 16.87
N ALA A 124 4.46 44.12 15.62
CA ALA A 124 5.23 45.31 15.25
C ALA A 124 4.49 46.63 15.52
N THR A 125 3.15 46.61 15.54
CA THR A 125 2.31 47.79 15.79
C THR A 125 1.76 47.85 17.22
N ASN A 126 2.15 46.93 18.11
CA ASN A 126 1.61 46.84 19.47
C ASN A 126 2.25 47.81 20.49
N PHE A 127 2.58 49.04 20.08
CA PHE A 127 3.28 50.01 20.94
C PHE A 127 2.49 50.39 22.20
N PHE A 128 1.16 50.49 22.07
CA PHE A 128 0.26 50.86 23.16
C PHE A 128 -0.46 49.66 23.79
N GLY A 129 -0.10 48.42 23.42
CA GLY A 129 -0.78 47.22 23.91
C GLY A 129 -2.19 46.97 23.32
N LEU A 130 -2.68 47.83 22.43
CA LEU A 130 -4.03 47.75 21.85
C LEU A 130 -4.23 46.49 20.98
N ASN A 131 -3.16 45.95 20.40
CA ASN A 131 -3.24 44.77 19.54
C ASN A 131 -3.22 43.45 20.31
N THR A 132 -3.22 43.47 21.64
CA THR A 132 -3.14 42.24 22.45
C THR A 132 -4.27 41.26 22.13
N VAL A 133 -5.52 41.73 21.99
CA VAL A 133 -6.66 40.86 21.64
C VAL A 133 -6.56 40.33 20.21
N PRO A 134 -6.30 41.15 19.17
CA PRO A 134 -6.02 40.63 17.83
C PRO A 134 -4.88 39.61 17.75
N ILE A 135 -3.80 39.79 18.52
CA ILE A 135 -2.66 38.86 18.56
C ILE A 135 -3.12 37.49 19.06
N THR A 136 -3.83 37.44 20.20
CA THR A 136 -4.28 36.17 20.78
C THR A 136 -5.30 35.46 19.88
N VAL A 137 -6.15 36.20 19.15
CA VAL A 137 -7.05 35.61 18.14
C VAL A 137 -6.26 34.99 17.00
N ASN A 138 -5.24 35.68 16.47
CA ASN A 138 -4.39 35.17 15.40
C ASN A 138 -3.57 33.94 15.83
N GLU A 139 -3.07 33.91 17.08
CA GLU A 139 -2.40 32.75 17.67
C GLU A 139 -3.36 31.56 17.85
N ALA A 140 -4.61 31.81 18.23
CA ALA A 140 -5.64 30.77 18.35
C ALA A 140 -5.98 30.16 16.98
N ASP A 141 -6.08 30.97 15.93
CA ASP A 141 -6.27 30.49 14.55
C ASP A 141 -5.10 29.63 14.08
N TYR A 142 -3.87 30.02 14.43
CA TYR A 142 -2.68 29.21 14.16
C TYR A 142 -2.72 27.86 14.90
N ALA A 143 -3.08 27.87 16.20
CA ALA A 143 -3.24 26.65 16.98
C ALA A 143 -4.33 25.73 16.42
N ARG A 144 -5.43 26.29 15.88
CA ARG A 144 -6.48 25.54 15.18
C ARG A 144 -5.90 24.85 13.93
N MET A 145 -5.13 25.56 13.11
CA MET A 145 -4.48 24.98 11.93
C MET A 145 -3.45 23.91 12.32
N TRP A 146 -2.73 24.09 13.42
CA TRP A 146 -1.81 23.07 13.95
C TRP A 146 -2.54 21.77 14.28
N VAL A 147 -3.62 21.86 15.07
CA VAL A 147 -4.44 20.69 15.40
C VAL A 147 -5.03 20.06 14.13
N GLN A 148 -5.54 20.86 13.19
CA GLN A 148 -6.07 20.37 11.91
C GLN A 148 -5.02 19.58 11.12
N ALA A 149 -3.80 20.11 10.99
CA ALA A 149 -2.71 19.43 10.29
C ALA A 149 -2.33 18.10 10.98
N ALA A 150 -2.20 18.10 12.30
CA ALA A 150 -1.85 16.90 13.06
C ALA A 150 -2.97 15.83 13.03
N THR A 151 -4.23 16.24 13.07
CA THR A 151 -5.37 15.33 12.90
C THR A 151 -5.41 14.75 11.49
N THR A 152 -5.12 15.56 10.48
CA THR A 152 -5.06 15.12 9.07
C THR A 152 -4.01 14.03 8.88
N MET A 153 -2.78 14.26 9.36
CA MET A 153 -1.72 13.24 9.28
C MET A 153 -2.02 12.00 10.12
N GLY A 154 -2.63 12.16 11.28
CA GLY A 154 -3.05 11.02 12.11
C GLY A 154 -4.08 10.14 11.42
N ALA A 155 -5.11 10.73 10.80
CA ALA A 155 -6.11 10.00 10.04
C ALA A 155 -5.48 9.31 8.81
N TYR A 156 -4.62 10.02 8.08
CA TYR A 156 -3.91 9.48 6.93
C TYR A 156 -3.05 8.26 7.31
N GLN A 157 -2.28 8.36 8.40
CA GLN A 157 -1.47 7.25 8.91
C GLN A 157 -2.32 6.02 9.27
N VAL A 158 -3.48 6.23 9.92
CA VAL A 158 -4.39 5.12 10.27
C VAL A 158 -4.90 4.44 9.02
N ILE A 159 -5.37 5.19 8.02
CA ILE A 159 -5.91 4.63 6.78
C ILE A 159 -4.83 3.85 6.02
N LEU A 160 -3.63 4.41 5.88
CA LEU A 160 -2.51 3.71 5.24
C LEU A 160 -2.10 2.46 6.02
N GLY A 161 -2.05 2.53 7.34
CA GLY A 161 -1.71 1.39 8.19
C GLY A 161 -2.74 0.26 8.05
N THR A 162 -4.03 0.60 7.98
CA THR A 162 -5.09 -0.39 7.74
C THR A 162 -5.03 -0.97 6.34
N ALA A 163 -4.82 -0.14 5.31
CA ALA A 163 -4.76 -0.60 3.92
C ALA A 163 -3.58 -1.57 3.72
N LEU A 164 -2.41 -1.23 4.27
CA LEU A 164 -1.23 -2.09 4.23
C LEU A 164 -1.45 -3.41 4.98
N ALA A 165 -2.11 -3.38 6.14
CA ALA A 165 -2.39 -4.59 6.92
C ALA A 165 -3.44 -5.50 6.27
N SER A 166 -4.31 -4.95 5.42
CA SER A 166 -5.34 -5.69 4.67
C SER A 166 -4.80 -6.34 3.39
N MET A 167 -3.63 -5.94 2.89
CA MET A 167 -3.05 -6.51 1.68
C MET A 167 -2.73 -8.00 1.87
N PRO A 168 -3.29 -8.89 1.04
CA PRO A 168 -3.02 -10.32 1.15
C PRO A 168 -1.55 -10.67 0.87
N HIS A 169 -1.09 -11.77 1.46
CA HIS A 169 0.22 -12.34 1.17
C HIS A 169 0.07 -13.53 0.23
N THR A 170 0.64 -13.41 -0.97
CA THR A 170 0.65 -14.53 -1.91
C THR A 170 1.49 -15.68 -1.39
N THR A 171 0.96 -16.89 -1.48
CA THR A 171 1.70 -18.11 -1.16
C THR A 171 2.47 -18.60 -2.40
N PRO A 172 3.60 -19.33 -2.22
CA PRO A 172 4.29 -19.93 -3.34
C PRO A 172 3.40 -20.92 -4.09
N ALA A 173 3.57 -21.02 -5.40
CA ALA A 173 2.83 -21.97 -6.22
C ALA A 173 3.09 -23.42 -5.76
N PRO A 174 2.04 -24.23 -5.57
CA PRO A 174 2.21 -25.64 -5.22
C PRO A 174 2.79 -26.42 -6.41
N LEU A 175 3.59 -27.44 -6.10
CA LEU A 175 4.13 -28.35 -7.10
C LEU A 175 3.01 -29.21 -7.71
N ILE A 176 3.00 -29.35 -9.02
CA ILE A 176 2.13 -30.27 -9.75
C ILE A 176 2.82 -31.64 -9.78
N LEU A 177 2.80 -32.35 -8.65
CA LEU A 177 3.29 -33.72 -8.53
C LEU A 177 2.27 -34.57 -7.77
N ASN A 178 1.94 -35.73 -8.33
CA ASN A 178 1.33 -36.79 -7.54
C ASN A 178 2.40 -37.39 -6.64
N ALA A 179 2.41 -37.01 -5.36
CA ALA A 179 3.16 -37.75 -4.37
C ALA A 179 2.43 -39.07 -4.06
N GLU A 180 2.43 -39.99 -5.01
CA GLU A 180 2.59 -41.37 -4.58
C GLU A 180 4.05 -41.48 -4.13
N PRO A 181 4.34 -41.91 -2.89
CA PRO A 181 5.70 -41.87 -2.38
C PRO A 181 6.52 -42.87 -3.19
N LEU A 182 7.23 -42.37 -4.19
CA LEU A 182 8.40 -43.05 -4.73
C LEU A 182 9.37 -43.12 -3.57
N ILE A 183 9.50 -44.32 -3.00
CA ILE A 183 10.63 -44.69 -2.14
C ILE A 183 11.87 -44.51 -3.01
N LEU A 184 12.47 -43.33 -2.95
CA LEU A 184 13.79 -43.05 -3.48
C LEU A 184 14.56 -42.30 -2.40
N GLU A 185 15.63 -42.96 -1.98
CA GLU A 185 16.60 -42.55 -0.96
C GLU A 185 17.27 -41.19 -1.25
N PRO A 186 17.92 -40.58 -0.24
CA PRO A 186 18.00 -39.14 -0.13
C PRO A 186 19.09 -38.51 -1.00
N GLU A 187 18.92 -37.20 -1.20
CA GLU A 187 19.98 -36.19 -1.33
C GLU A 187 20.56 -35.95 -2.75
N ILE A 188 19.87 -35.19 -3.60
CA ILE A 188 20.53 -34.34 -4.63
C ILE A 188 19.79 -32.99 -4.79
N GLU A 189 20.46 -31.93 -4.33
CA GLU A 189 20.42 -30.52 -4.76
C GLU A 189 19.07 -29.76 -4.88
N ILE A 190 18.45 -29.45 -3.73
CA ILE A 190 17.40 -28.41 -3.63
C ILE A 190 18.01 -27.01 -3.37
N ALA A 191 19.31 -26.95 -3.06
CA ALA A 191 19.96 -25.73 -2.56
C ALA A 191 20.34 -24.70 -3.65
N LYS A 192 20.22 -25.02 -4.95
CA LYS A 192 20.71 -24.14 -6.03
C LYS A 192 19.62 -23.30 -6.72
N PHE A 193 18.34 -23.61 -6.51
CA PHE A 193 17.22 -22.90 -7.17
C PHE A 193 16.64 -21.75 -6.32
N ILE A 194 17.00 -21.66 -5.04
CA ILE A 194 16.48 -20.63 -4.11
C ILE A 194 17.23 -19.28 -4.26
N THR A 195 18.26 -19.20 -5.11
CA THR A 195 19.11 -18.00 -5.26
C THR A 195 18.82 -17.15 -6.52
N ASP A 196 17.57 -17.06 -6.98
CA ASP A 196 17.23 -16.20 -8.13
C ASP A 196 16.92 -14.74 -7.68
N PRO A 197 17.48 -13.70 -8.33
CA PRO A 197 17.57 -12.35 -7.78
C PRO A 197 16.30 -11.50 -7.95
N VAL A 198 15.19 -12.07 -8.42
CA VAL A 198 13.94 -11.33 -8.68
C VAL A 198 13.18 -11.01 -7.39
N GLY A 199 13.24 -11.90 -6.38
CA GLY A 199 12.63 -11.65 -5.07
C GLY A 199 13.32 -10.55 -4.26
N SER A 200 14.62 -10.33 -4.48
CA SER A 200 15.38 -9.26 -3.85
C SER A 200 15.07 -7.88 -4.44
N ALA A 201 14.61 -7.81 -5.69
CA ALA A 201 14.33 -6.54 -6.36
C ALA A 201 13.03 -5.89 -5.85
N VAL A 202 12.03 -6.70 -5.50
CA VAL A 202 10.73 -6.21 -5.01
C VAL A 202 10.82 -5.74 -3.55
N MET A 203 11.60 -6.43 -2.71
CA MET A 203 11.92 -5.99 -1.34
C MET A 203 12.89 -4.81 -1.28
N GLY A 204 13.85 -4.75 -2.22
CA GLY A 204 14.85 -3.67 -2.26
C GLY A 204 14.26 -2.30 -2.63
N ILE A 205 13.23 -2.25 -3.47
CA ILE A 205 12.54 -0.99 -3.79
C ILE A 205 11.70 -0.52 -2.59
N TRP A 206 11.11 -1.44 -1.82
CA TRP A 206 10.31 -1.11 -0.64
C TRP A 206 11.15 -0.56 0.53
N GLU A 207 12.32 -1.15 0.83
CA GLU A 207 13.22 -0.63 1.87
C GLU A 207 13.86 0.72 1.49
N MET A 208 14.07 0.99 0.20
CA MET A 208 14.62 2.26 -0.29
C MET A 208 13.64 3.43 -0.13
N PHE A 209 12.32 3.17 -0.21
CA PHE A 209 11.28 4.17 0.04
C PHE A 209 11.00 4.39 1.54
N CYS A 210 11.09 3.35 2.38
CA CYS A 210 10.86 3.47 3.82
C CYS A 210 12.03 4.13 4.58
N CYS A 211 13.28 3.98 4.12
CA CYS A 211 14.45 4.53 4.81
C CYS A 211 14.74 6.01 4.52
N PHE A 212 14.13 6.63 3.49
CA PHE A 212 14.40 8.02 3.14
C PHE A 212 13.48 9.05 3.84
N TRP A 213 12.59 8.60 4.75
CA TRP A 213 11.58 9.46 5.38
C TRP A 213 11.49 9.32 6.92
N ILE A 214 12.59 8.91 7.57
CA ILE A 214 12.75 8.88 9.05
C ILE A 214 14.08 9.53 9.49
N ILE A 215 14.51 10.62 8.85
CA ILE A 215 15.49 11.58 9.41
C ILE A 215 14.99 12.99 9.09
#